data_AF-A0A1Q8HXJ1-F1
#
_entry.id   AF-A0A1Q8HXJ1-F1
#
_cell.length_a   1.000
_cell.length_b   1.000
_cell.length_c   1.000
_cell.angle_alpha   90.00
_cell.angle_beta   90.00
_cell.angle_gamma   90.00
#
_symmetry.space_group_name_H-M   'P 1'
#
loop_
_entity.id
_entity.type
_entity.pdbx_description
1 polymer ?
#
loop_
_entity_poly.entity_id
_entity_poly.type
_entity_poly.pdbx_seq_one_letter_code
_entity_poly.pdbx_strand_id
1 'polypeptide(L)' 'MTQLKKLGELRDAGILSEEEFTAKKTDLLARL' A
#
# COMPACT_ATOMS: atom_id res chain seq x y z
N MET A 1 11.06 3.64 -6.13
CA MET A 1 10.66 2.54 -5.21
C MET A 1 10.15 3.06 -3.84
N THR A 2 9.52 4.23 -3.76
CA THR A 2 9.15 4.87 -2.46
C THR A 2 7.67 4.70 -2.08
N GLN A 3 6.76 4.58 -3.05
CA GLN A 3 5.32 4.49 -2.76
C GLN A 3 4.92 3.17 -2.09
N LEU A 4 5.52 2.04 -2.49
CA LEU A 4 5.24 0.73 -1.89
C LEU A 4 5.64 0.68 -0.41
N LYS A 5 6.78 1.32 -0.08
CA LYS A 5 7.31 1.39 1.28
C LYS A 5 6.39 2.24 2.18
N LYS A 6 5.96 3.39 1.67
CA LYS A 6 5.02 4.27 2.37
C LYS A 6 3.65 3.61 2.58
N LEU A 7 3.21 2.79 1.63
CA LEU A 7 2.00 1.99 1.79
C LEU A 7 2.12 0.98 2.94
N GLY A 8 3.29 0.34 3.07
CA GLY A 8 3.58 -0.59 4.16
C GLY A 8 3.61 0.10 5.51
N GLU A 9 4.26 1.26 5.60
CA GLU A 9 4.29 2.10 6.82
C GLU A 9 2.88 2.52 7.27
N LEU A 10 1.99 2.87 6.33
CA LEU A 10 0.60 3.22 6.65
C LEU A 10 -0.20 2.01 7.15
N ARG A 11 -0.01 0.83 6.58
CA ARG A 11 -0.62 -0.41 7.07
C ARG A 11 -0.10 -0.77 8.46
N ASP A 12 1.22 -0.72 8.65
CA ASP A 12 1.87 -1.09 9.90
C ASP A 12 1.53 -0.10 11.03
N ALA A 13 1.21 1.15 10.69
CA ALA A 13 0.65 2.15 11.61
C ALA A 13 -0.85 1.95 11.91
N GLY A 14 -1.50 0.95 11.31
CA GLY A 14 -2.94 0.69 11.46
C GLY A 14 -3.83 1.71 10.75
N ILE A 15 -3.28 2.53 9.86
CA ILE A 15 -4.02 3.56 9.10
C ILE A 15 -4.78 2.93 7.92
N LEU A 16 -4.25 1.84 7.36
CA LEU A 16 -4.88 1.09 6.29
C LEU A 16 -5.28 -0.29 6.78
N SER A 17 -6.47 -0.74 6.41
CA SER A 17 -6.84 -2.15 6.54
C SER A 17 -6.04 -3.02 5.54
N GLU A 18 -6.00 -4.33 5.76
CA GLU A 18 -5.36 -5.25 4.83
C GLU A 18 -5.95 -5.17 3.42
N GLU A 19 -7.26 -4.95 3.32
CA GLU A 19 -7.99 -4.82 2.07
C GLU A 19 -7.58 -3.54 1.33
N GLU A 20 -7.53 -2.41 2.04
CA GLU A 20 -7.11 -1.13 1.46
C GLU A 20 -5.65 -1.14 1.02
N PHE A 21 -4.78 -1.74 1.83
CA PHE A 21 -3.36 -1.91 1.49
C PHE A 21 -3.22 -2.77 0.23
N THR A 22 -3.92 -3.90 0.15
CA THR A 22 -3.84 -4.83 -0.98
C THR A 22 -4.37 -4.19 -2.27
N ALA A 23 -5.49 -3.46 -2.20
CA ALA A 23 -6.06 -2.74 -3.33
C ALA A 23 -5.09 -1.68 -3.87
N LYS A 24 -4.55 -0.83 -2.98
CA LYS A 24 -3.59 0.22 -3.35
C LYS A 24 -2.26 -0.33 -3.83
N LYS A 25 -1.78 -1.45 -3.26
CA LYS A 25 -0.56 -2.14 -3.71
C LYS A 25 -0.73 -2.68 -5.12
N THR A 26 -1.89 -3.28 -5.41
CA THR A 26 -2.22 -3.83 -6.73
C THR A 26 -2.35 -2.73 -7.78
N ASP A 27 -3.07 -1.65 -7.47
CA ASP A 27 -3.19 -0.48 -8.36
C ASP A 27 -1.83 0.15 -8.66
N LEU A 28 -0.97 0.28 -7.64
CA LEU A 28 0.37 0.82 -7.80
C LEU A 28 1.28 -0.06 -8.67
N LEU A 29 1.18 -1.39 -8.54
CA LEU A 29 1.90 -2.34 -9.38
C LEU A 29 1.36 -2.38 -10.81
N ALA A 30 0.07 -2.15 -11.01
CA ALA A 30 -0.55 -2.11 -12.34
C ALA A 30 -0.18 -0.85 -13.14
N ARG A 31 0.32 0.20 -12.49
CA ARG A 31 0.76 1.46 -13.12
C ARG A 31 2.26 1.49 -13.45
N LEU A 32 3.01 0.45 -13.10
CA LEU A 32 4.42 0.25 -13.46
C LEU A 32 4.53 -0.57 -14.75
#